data_AF-A0AAD5TCU6-F1
#
_entry.id   AF-A0AAD5TCU6-F1
#
_cell.length_a   1.000
_cell.length_b   1.000
_cell.length_c   1.000
_cell.angle_alpha   90.00
_cell.angle_beta   90.00
_cell.angle_gamma   90.00
#
_symmetry.space_group_name_H-M   'P 1'
#
loop_
_entity.id
_entity.type
_entity.pdbx_description
1 polymer ?
#
loop_
_entity_poly.entity_id
_entity_poly.type
_entity_poly.pdbx_seq_one_letter_code
_entity_poly.pdbx_strand_id
1 'polypeptide(L)'
;MDQTNLEAMPISVPVTTNSSAMITSCRPLPDDIATMSDGDTGCQYCGVSYLLLSKYNRIVKHVSTLEQQLETLKAFAIDYPILLAKHSELEIAHTEISAHAQELAQEAAHAKEEAGRAIRGHHELQLRYTRLTYDFECMSQRGQWMDDSLKGQIKFLAKSLCYTREEISLIKQRLSVLRNEFQTTLIESLESLKSTTSQWIYAKVSDFVASAVAANSRVLTTRNLDTTNSLMTEIEGLKEDLTESDKRYNQLLEEIKNTTDQYEEYLNLNKESHDQLSKELELENSATKQLEQHYSILQTEKTNDENRQELERQDHEKTINALKAVILEYETKISTLQKSFAQERAAIDAGGDSVVEKVNNALAQKDLEIYKLHNKTSELTQTITQMRDERIKTIEAHQSRVKQLQDKYMGMLKESENIQKNDIMQQIQEKFEAEKIVLLKTQKSNFQKQIADIQLTLHSQIDAARLSRDQTAVEAKKKISAFELELTKVRAENEKLKIRILSLETQTPVEPSKLLAANEISRLKELESEITKKSAEIGFLKETVKMECEERMQLLASLDTIQRGVNFNKPNSTTSSSTVDNQSKSTAKNIKSAKKEGFSEETVSTTQYQKLMAMAKD
;
A
#
# COMPACT_ATOMS: atom_id res chain seq x y z
N MET A 1 7.59 32.96 23.16
CA MET A 1 8.28 32.75 24.45
C MET A 1 9.77 32.79 24.17
N ASP A 2 10.50 33.37 25.10
CA ASP A 2 11.96 33.52 25.19
C ASP A 2 12.60 34.70 24.45
N GLN A 3 12.49 35.84 25.14
CA GLN A 3 13.46 36.94 25.18
C GLN A 3 14.73 36.47 25.91
N THR A 4 15.91 36.73 25.36
CA THR A 4 17.18 36.84 26.11
C THR A 4 18.02 37.94 25.45
N ASN A 5 18.12 39.12 26.06
CA ASN A 5 19.14 39.55 27.03
C ASN A 5 20.57 39.52 26.48
N LEU A 6 21.02 40.68 25.97
CA LEU A 6 22.44 41.02 25.84
C LEU A 6 22.82 41.88 27.06
N GLU A 7 23.49 41.24 28.02
CA GLU A 7 24.08 41.85 29.19
C GLU A 7 25.30 42.71 28.81
N ALA A 8 25.33 43.90 29.39
CA ALA A 8 26.49 44.76 29.52
C ALA A 8 27.36 44.31 30.71
N MET A 9 28.68 44.46 30.62
CA MET A 9 29.64 44.48 31.76
C MET A 9 31.08 44.83 31.25
N PRO A 10 32.03 45.28 32.11
CA PRO A 10 32.41 46.70 32.16
C PRO A 10 33.94 47.04 32.22
N ILE A 11 34.22 48.34 32.08
CA ILE A 11 35.18 49.23 32.81
C ILE A 11 36.58 48.70 33.26
N SER A 12 37.60 49.55 32.96
CA SER A 12 38.86 49.88 33.70
C SER A 12 40.12 49.68 32.82
N VAL A 13 41.14 50.53 32.74
CA VAL A 13 41.74 51.60 33.58
C VAL A 13 42.45 52.63 32.66
N PRO A 14 42.50 53.94 32.97
CA PRO A 14 43.42 54.88 32.31
C PRO A 14 44.79 54.88 33.02
N VAL A 15 45.85 54.51 32.31
CA VAL A 15 47.22 54.70 32.81
C VAL A 15 47.69 56.10 32.45
N THR A 16 47.59 56.99 33.43
CA THR A 16 48.38 58.22 33.53
C THR A 16 49.78 57.87 34.02
N THR A 17 50.81 58.04 33.18
CA THR A 17 52.19 58.36 33.61
C THR A 17 53.01 58.76 32.38
N ASN A 18 53.20 60.06 32.14
CA ASN A 18 54.49 60.69 32.42
C ASN A 18 54.52 62.13 31.92
N SER A 19 54.55 63.01 32.91
CA SER A 19 55.03 64.37 32.85
C SER A 19 56.42 64.42 32.21
N SER A 20 56.49 64.80 30.94
CA SER A 20 57.69 65.42 30.36
C SER A 20 57.27 66.53 29.39
N ALA A 21 56.39 67.40 29.88
CA ALA A 21 56.31 68.76 29.39
C ALA A 21 57.53 69.50 29.90
N MET A 22 58.53 69.68 29.05
CA MET A 22 59.22 70.95 28.76
C MET A 22 60.53 70.64 28.04
N ILE A 23 60.80 71.44 27.00
CA ILE A 23 61.96 71.37 26.09
C ILE A 23 61.79 70.37 24.93
N THR A 24 61.06 70.77 23.88
CA THR A 24 61.45 70.60 22.45
C THR A 24 60.34 71.08 21.49
N SER A 25 59.93 72.35 21.62
CA SER A 25 59.43 73.08 20.45
C SER A 25 60.64 73.57 19.66
N CYS A 26 61.21 72.69 18.84
CA CYS A 26 62.17 73.11 17.82
C CYS A 26 61.41 73.95 16.78
N ARG A 27 61.26 75.26 17.04
CA ARG A 27 61.17 76.20 15.92
C ARG A 27 62.43 75.98 15.07
N PRO A 28 62.32 75.94 13.74
CA PRO A 28 63.51 75.92 12.90
C PRO A 28 64.42 77.08 13.34
N LEU A 29 65.71 76.80 13.53
CA LEU A 29 66.66 77.88 13.79
C LEU A 29 66.53 78.90 12.65
N PRO A 30 66.58 80.21 12.92
CA PRO A 30 66.64 81.24 11.88
C PRO A 30 67.70 80.88 10.83
N ASP A 31 67.39 81.10 9.54
CA ASP A 31 68.25 80.70 8.41
C ASP A 31 69.69 81.25 8.52
N ASP A 32 69.85 82.37 9.22
CA ASP A 32 71.13 83.03 9.49
C ASP A 32 72.06 82.17 10.36
N ILE A 33 71.54 81.32 11.26
CA ILE A 33 72.36 80.43 12.12
C ILE A 33 72.62 79.09 11.42
N ALA A 34 71.69 78.64 10.56
CA ALA A 34 71.82 77.38 9.83
C ALA A 34 72.90 77.41 8.72
N THR A 35 73.31 78.61 8.31
CA THR A 35 74.33 78.84 7.27
C THR A 35 75.72 79.18 7.82
N MET A 36 75.86 79.32 9.14
CA MET A 36 77.15 79.56 9.78
C MET A 36 78.04 78.31 9.77
N SER A 37 79.36 78.51 9.67
CA SER A 37 80.32 77.41 9.72
C SER A 37 80.38 76.80 11.12
N ASP A 38 80.72 75.51 11.23
CA ASP A 38 80.81 74.80 12.51
C ASP A 38 81.81 75.46 13.50
N GLY A 39 82.76 76.26 12.99
CA GLY A 39 83.73 77.01 13.78
C GLY A 39 83.17 78.26 14.48
N ASP A 40 82.10 78.85 13.96
CA ASP A 40 81.57 80.15 14.45
C ASP A 40 80.43 79.97 15.47
N THR A 41 79.87 78.77 15.58
CA THR A 41 78.72 78.44 16.45
C THR A 41 79.11 77.60 17.67
N GLY A 42 80.40 77.38 17.87
CA GLY A 42 80.97 76.71 19.04
C GLY A 42 80.82 77.55 20.30
N CYS A 43 80.34 76.94 21.38
CA CYS A 43 80.40 77.58 22.70
C CYS A 43 81.86 77.83 23.10
N GLN A 44 82.22 79.08 23.43
CA GLN A 44 83.60 79.44 23.81
C GLN A 44 84.15 78.69 25.03
N TYR A 45 83.29 78.11 25.87
CA TYR A 45 83.70 77.38 27.07
C TYR A 45 83.81 75.86 26.89
N CYS A 46 83.06 75.24 25.98
CA CYS A 46 83.05 73.78 25.81
C CYS A 46 83.31 73.28 24.39
N GLY A 47 83.45 74.18 23.40
CA GLY A 47 83.79 73.83 22.02
C GLY A 47 82.70 73.06 21.25
N VAL A 48 81.55 72.79 21.85
CA VAL A 48 80.44 72.10 21.19
C VAL A 48 79.58 73.11 20.43
N SER A 49 79.43 72.91 19.12
CA SER A 49 78.54 73.74 18.30
C SER A 49 77.08 73.43 18.63
N TYR A 50 76.28 74.49 18.81
CA TYR A 50 74.82 74.36 18.98
C TYR A 50 74.14 73.70 17.76
N LEU A 51 74.75 73.80 16.57
CA LEU A 51 74.29 73.10 15.36
C LEU A 51 74.52 71.60 15.47
N LEU A 52 75.67 71.17 16.00
CA LEU A 52 75.95 69.76 16.29
C LEU A 52 74.96 69.20 17.32
N LEU A 53 74.64 69.95 18.38
CA LEU A 53 73.67 69.52 19.39
C LEU A 53 72.24 69.45 18.84
N SER A 54 71.83 70.39 17.98
CA SER A 54 70.53 70.37 17.30
C SER A 54 70.41 69.21 16.31
N LYS A 55 71.48 68.94 15.55
CA LYS A 55 71.57 67.79 14.64
C LYS A 55 71.53 66.47 15.41
N TYR A 56 72.27 66.38 16.53
CA TYR A 56 72.24 65.23 17.43
C TYR A 56 70.82 65.01 18.00
N ASN A 57 70.16 66.04 18.52
CA ASN A 57 68.80 65.92 19.06
C ASN A 57 67.76 65.52 17.99
N ARG A 58 67.90 65.99 16.74
CA ARG A 58 67.07 65.51 15.62
C ARG A 58 67.33 64.03 15.33
N ILE A 59 68.59 63.60 15.33
CA ILE A 59 68.97 62.21 15.13
C ILE A 59 68.41 61.35 16.26
N VAL A 60 68.55 61.74 17.52
CA VAL A 60 68.00 61.02 18.69
C VAL A 60 66.48 60.91 18.60
N LYS A 61 65.77 61.99 18.24
CA LYS A 61 64.31 61.95 18.06
C LYS A 61 63.90 61.04 16.90
N HIS A 62 64.64 61.07 15.79
CA HIS A 62 64.41 60.19 14.64
C HIS A 62 64.68 58.72 15.00
N VAL A 63 65.77 58.43 15.72
CA VAL A 63 66.10 57.09 16.22
C VAL A 63 65.03 56.60 17.19
N SER A 64 64.59 57.41 18.15
CA SER A 64 63.49 57.05 19.05
C SER A 64 62.18 56.77 18.30
N THR A 65 61.88 57.54 17.25
CA THR A 65 60.71 57.30 16.38
C THR A 65 60.86 55.97 15.62
N LEU A 66 62.05 55.70 15.07
CA LEU A 66 62.35 54.43 14.41
C LEU A 66 62.30 53.24 15.38
N GLU A 67 62.80 53.38 16.60
CA GLU A 67 62.72 52.36 17.65
C GLU A 67 61.27 52.07 18.02
N GLN A 68 60.43 53.10 18.15
CA GLN A 68 59.00 52.93 18.39
C GLN A 68 58.31 52.22 17.22
N GLN A 69 58.64 52.57 15.97
CA GLN A 69 58.13 51.90 14.77
C GLN A 69 58.63 50.45 14.66
N LEU A 70 59.88 50.19 15.06
CA LEU A 70 60.45 48.84 15.06
C LEU A 70 59.75 47.99 16.13
N GLU A 71 59.42 48.57 17.29
CA GLU A 71 58.69 47.86 18.34
C GLU A 71 57.24 47.56 17.93
N THR A 72 56.54 48.48 17.25
CA THR A 72 55.21 48.18 16.70
C THR A 72 55.26 47.14 15.60
N LEU A 73 56.30 47.14 14.75
CA LEU A 73 56.50 46.11 13.73
C LEU A 73 56.86 44.75 14.34
N LYS A 74 57.60 44.70 15.45
CA LYS A 74 57.86 43.46 16.20
C LYS A 74 56.58 42.89 16.80
N ALA A 75 55.75 43.74 17.43
CA ALA A 75 54.45 43.33 17.94
C ALA A 75 53.56 42.78 16.80
N PHE A 76 53.53 43.48 15.66
CA PHE A 76 52.80 43.01 14.47
C PHE A 76 53.35 41.68 13.93
N ALA A 77 54.66 41.47 13.92
CA ALA A 77 55.27 40.21 13.47
C ALA A 77 54.91 39.02 14.38
N ILE A 78 54.62 39.27 15.67
CA ILE A 78 54.14 38.26 16.62
C ILE A 78 52.64 38.03 16.47
N ASP A 79 51.85 39.09 16.32
CA ASP A 79 50.39 39.02 16.26
C ASP A 79 49.88 38.48 14.92
N TYR A 80 50.56 38.77 13.81
CA TYR A 80 50.17 38.36 12.47
C TYR A 80 50.00 36.83 12.29
N PRO A 81 50.93 35.96 12.71
CA PRO A 81 50.74 34.51 12.61
C PRO A 81 49.60 34.00 13.50
N ILE A 82 49.37 34.61 14.67
CA ILE A 82 48.24 34.27 15.55
C ILE A 82 46.91 34.65 14.88
N LEU A 83 46.87 35.81 14.22
CA LEU A 83 45.69 36.27 13.50
C LEU A 83 45.39 35.40 12.28
N LEU A 84 46.41 34.99 11.53
CA LEU A 84 46.30 34.02 10.44
C LEU A 84 45.79 32.66 10.90
N ALA A 85 46.31 32.14 12.02
CA ALA A 85 45.84 30.90 12.61
C ALA A 85 44.34 31.00 12.98
N LYS A 86 43.94 32.07 13.68
CA LYS A 86 42.52 32.33 14.00
C LYS A 86 41.64 32.49 12.76
N HIS A 87 42.13 33.13 11.71
CA HIS A 87 41.39 33.24 10.45
C HIS A 87 41.19 31.87 9.81
N SER A 88 42.23 31.02 9.78
CA SER A 88 42.12 29.66 9.27
C SER A 88 41.16 28.80 10.08
N GLU A 89 41.16 28.92 11.42
CA GLU A 89 40.21 28.24 12.30
C GLU A 89 38.77 28.69 12.03
N LEU A 90 38.55 29.99 11.83
CA LEU A 90 37.24 30.53 11.50
C LEU A 90 36.77 30.13 10.11
N GLU A 91 37.66 30.06 9.12
CA GLU A 91 37.33 29.55 7.79
C GLU A 91 36.93 28.08 7.84
N ILE A 92 37.67 27.24 8.56
CA ILE A 92 37.33 25.83 8.77
C ILE A 92 35.95 25.73 9.44
N ALA A 93 35.73 26.42 10.56
CA ALA A 93 34.45 26.43 11.25
C ALA A 93 33.30 26.93 10.36
N HIS A 94 33.52 27.96 9.54
CA HIS A 94 32.52 28.44 8.59
C HIS A 94 32.21 27.39 7.51
N THR A 95 33.21 26.69 6.98
CA THR A 95 32.98 25.61 6.00
C THR A 95 32.21 24.44 6.61
N GLU A 96 32.51 24.06 7.86
CA GLU A 96 31.80 23.00 8.58
C GLU A 96 30.35 23.39 8.85
N ILE A 97 30.10 24.62 9.33
CA ILE A 97 28.74 25.14 9.56
C ILE A 97 27.96 25.22 8.24
N SER A 98 28.60 25.68 7.16
CA SER A 98 27.97 25.75 5.84
C SER A 98 27.62 24.37 5.29
N ALA A 99 28.49 23.37 5.46
CA ALA A 99 28.23 22.00 5.06
C ALA A 99 27.07 21.40 5.87
N HIS A 100 27.07 21.60 7.19
CA HIS A 100 26.00 21.12 8.06
C HIS A 100 24.66 21.80 7.76
N ALA A 101 24.65 23.11 7.47
CA ALA A 101 23.46 23.81 7.04
C ALA A 101 22.91 23.29 5.70
N GLN A 102 23.79 22.87 4.78
CA GLN A 102 23.40 22.27 3.51
C GLN A 102 22.82 20.86 3.70
N GLU A 103 23.39 20.05 4.60
CA GLU A 103 22.83 18.75 5.00
C GLU A 103 21.43 18.91 5.61
N LEU A 104 21.26 19.81 6.59
CA LEU A 104 19.96 20.10 7.19
C LEU A 104 18.94 20.59 6.16
N ALA A 105 19.36 21.39 5.17
CA ALA A 105 18.49 21.83 4.09
C ALA A 105 18.06 20.66 3.18
N GLN A 106 18.94 19.70 2.91
CA GLN A 106 18.61 18.48 2.16
C GLN A 106 17.67 17.57 2.95
N GLU A 107 17.91 17.38 4.24
CA GLU A 107 17.03 16.62 5.13
C GLU A 107 15.63 17.23 5.20
N ALA A 108 15.54 18.56 5.34
CA ALA A 108 14.27 19.27 5.34
C ALA A 108 13.53 19.15 3.99
N ALA A 109 14.27 19.17 2.87
CA ALA A 109 13.68 18.95 1.55
C ALA A 109 13.15 17.51 1.38
N HIS A 110 13.91 16.51 1.84
CA HIS A 110 13.49 15.11 1.82
C HIS A 110 12.26 14.87 2.70
N ALA A 111 12.26 15.41 3.93
CA ALA A 111 11.12 15.32 4.84
C ALA A 111 9.86 15.98 4.26
N LYS A 112 10.01 17.11 3.56
CA LYS A 112 8.90 17.77 2.83
C LYS A 112 8.37 16.91 1.68
N GLU A 113 9.25 16.22 0.95
CA GLU A 113 8.84 15.31 -0.12
C GLU A 113 8.10 14.08 0.43
N GLU A 114 8.59 13.50 1.53
CA GLU A 114 7.94 12.40 2.24
C GLU A 114 6.56 12.79 2.77
N ALA A 115 6.44 13.96 3.41
CA ALA A 115 5.15 14.49 3.84
C ALA A 115 4.21 14.70 2.64
N GLY A 116 4.71 15.20 1.52
CA GLY A 116 3.96 15.34 0.28
C GLY A 116 3.48 13.98 -0.29
N ARG A 117 4.32 12.94 -0.22
CA ARG A 117 3.94 11.56 -0.59
C ARG A 117 2.85 11.03 0.34
N ALA A 118 2.98 11.23 1.65
CA ALA A 118 1.99 10.81 2.64
C ALA A 118 0.64 11.50 2.43
N ILE A 119 0.61 12.81 2.16
CA ILE A 119 -0.61 13.56 1.87
C ILE A 119 -1.30 13.02 0.60
N ARG A 120 -0.55 12.76 -0.47
CA ARG A 120 -1.11 12.15 -1.70
C ARG A 120 -1.67 10.76 -1.43
N GLY A 121 -0.96 9.93 -0.66
CA GLY A 121 -1.43 8.60 -0.26
C GLY A 121 -2.73 8.66 0.57
N HIS A 122 -2.83 9.61 1.51
CA HIS A 122 -4.07 9.82 2.26
C HIS A 122 -5.23 10.25 1.36
N HIS A 123 -4.99 11.16 0.41
CA HIS A 123 -6.02 11.58 -0.53
C HIS A 123 -6.50 10.44 -1.44
N GLU A 124 -5.58 9.60 -1.92
CA GLU A 124 -5.94 8.41 -2.69
C GLU A 124 -6.77 7.43 -1.87
N LEU A 125 -6.40 7.20 -0.59
CA LEU A 125 -7.16 6.34 0.31
C LEU A 125 -8.56 6.88 0.57
N GLN A 126 -8.70 8.21 0.74
CA GLN A 126 -9.99 8.87 0.92
C GLN A 126 -10.87 8.70 -0.33
N LEU A 127 -10.33 8.87 -1.53
CA LEU A 127 -11.06 8.63 -2.77
C LEU A 127 -11.52 7.18 -2.91
N ARG A 128 -10.65 6.21 -2.55
CA ARG A 128 -11.02 4.78 -2.54
C ARG A 128 -12.12 4.50 -1.52
N TYR A 129 -12.05 5.10 -0.33
CA TYR A 129 -13.09 4.98 0.68
C TYR A 129 -14.43 5.52 0.18
N THR A 130 -14.46 6.73 -0.39
CA THR A 130 -15.69 7.31 -0.95
C THR A 130 -16.29 6.44 -2.06
N ARG A 131 -15.44 5.88 -2.94
CA ARG A 131 -15.90 4.96 -3.98
C ARG A 131 -16.49 3.67 -3.40
N LEU A 132 -15.82 3.09 -2.41
CA LEU A 132 -16.30 1.86 -1.77
C LEU A 132 -17.63 2.08 -1.04
N THR A 133 -17.80 3.22 -0.38
CA THR A 133 -19.06 3.61 0.26
C THR A 133 -20.18 3.74 -0.76
N TYR A 134 -19.91 4.39 -1.90
CA TYR A 134 -20.88 4.50 -2.99
C TYR A 134 -21.26 3.12 -3.56
N ASP A 135 -20.28 2.25 -3.83
CA ASP A 135 -20.52 0.90 -4.33
C ASP A 135 -21.36 0.06 -3.33
N PHE A 136 -21.10 0.23 -2.02
CA PHE A 136 -21.87 -0.41 -0.96
C PHE A 136 -23.33 0.10 -0.93
N GLU A 137 -23.54 1.41 -1.03
CA GLU A 137 -24.89 2.00 -1.10
C GLU A 137 -25.66 1.49 -2.33
N CYS A 138 -25.01 1.42 -3.50
CA CYS A 138 -25.61 0.85 -4.71
C CYS A 138 -25.98 -0.63 -4.55
N MET A 139 -25.11 -1.44 -3.94
CA MET A 139 -25.39 -2.85 -3.66
C MET A 139 -26.53 -3.01 -2.66
N SER A 140 -26.60 -2.16 -1.63
CA SER A 140 -27.69 -2.14 -0.65
C SER A 140 -29.02 -1.79 -1.30
N GLN A 141 -29.06 -0.76 -2.15
CA GLN A 141 -30.27 -0.38 -2.90
C GLN A 141 -30.72 -1.49 -3.85
N ARG A 142 -29.77 -2.14 -4.53
CA ARG A 142 -30.06 -3.30 -5.39
C ARG A 142 -30.62 -4.47 -4.59
N GLY A 143 -30.07 -4.75 -3.40
CA GLY A 143 -30.58 -5.75 -2.48
C GLY A 143 -32.04 -5.47 -2.10
N GLN A 144 -32.33 -4.24 -1.69
CA GLN A 144 -33.69 -3.81 -1.34
C GLN A 144 -34.67 -3.94 -2.53
N TRP A 145 -34.24 -3.55 -3.73
CA TRP A 145 -35.05 -3.71 -4.94
C TRP A 145 -35.35 -5.19 -5.27
N MET A 146 -34.36 -6.08 -5.12
CA MET A 146 -34.56 -7.53 -5.32
C MET A 146 -35.53 -8.10 -4.29
N ASP A 147 -35.42 -7.70 -3.01
CA ASP A 147 -36.34 -8.13 -1.96
C ASP A 147 -37.78 -7.67 -2.24
N ASP A 148 -37.96 -6.44 -2.68
CA ASP A 148 -39.28 -5.91 -3.02
C ASP A 148 -39.87 -6.59 -4.27
N SER A 149 -39.01 -6.93 -5.25
CA SER A 149 -39.38 -7.72 -6.42
C SER A 149 -39.82 -9.14 -6.04
N LEU A 150 -39.05 -9.83 -5.19
CA LEU A 150 -39.37 -11.16 -4.67
C LEU A 150 -40.67 -11.15 -3.86
N LYS A 151 -40.87 -10.16 -2.98
CA LYS A 151 -42.14 -9.96 -2.26
C LYS A 151 -43.30 -9.75 -3.22
N GLY A 152 -43.08 -9.01 -4.31
CA GLY A 152 -44.05 -8.83 -5.39
C GLY A 152 -44.42 -10.15 -6.07
N GLN A 153 -43.43 -10.96 -6.44
CA GLN A 153 -43.63 -12.28 -7.05
C GLN A 153 -44.35 -13.25 -6.11
N ILE A 154 -43.96 -13.29 -4.83
CA ILE A 154 -44.62 -14.13 -3.81
C ILE A 154 -46.09 -13.73 -3.66
N LYS A 155 -46.39 -12.42 -3.58
CA LYS A 155 -47.78 -11.93 -3.53
C LYS A 155 -48.58 -12.32 -4.77
N PHE A 156 -47.97 -12.24 -5.95
CA PHE A 156 -48.60 -12.65 -7.21
C PHE A 156 -48.90 -14.16 -7.23
N LEU A 157 -47.93 -14.99 -6.87
CA LEU A 157 -48.10 -16.45 -6.79
C LEU A 157 -49.16 -16.84 -5.76
N ALA A 158 -49.16 -16.22 -4.57
CA ALA A 158 -50.17 -16.45 -3.55
C ALA A 158 -51.58 -16.12 -4.08
N LYS A 159 -51.72 -15.01 -4.82
CA LYS A 159 -53.00 -14.63 -5.44
C LYS A 159 -53.43 -15.64 -6.52
N SER A 160 -52.50 -16.10 -7.35
CA SER A 160 -52.76 -17.15 -8.35
C SER A 160 -53.17 -18.49 -7.71
N LEU A 161 -52.54 -18.89 -6.61
CA LEU A 161 -52.90 -20.07 -5.83
C LEU A 161 -54.31 -19.95 -5.21
N CYS A 162 -54.71 -18.76 -4.75
CA CYS A 162 -56.07 -18.53 -4.29
C CYS A 162 -57.10 -18.70 -5.43
N TYR A 163 -56.83 -18.14 -6.61
CA TYR A 163 -57.72 -18.31 -7.77
C TYR A 163 -57.86 -19.78 -8.19
N THR A 164 -56.74 -20.51 -8.30
CA THR A 164 -56.77 -21.94 -8.65
C THR A 164 -57.48 -22.78 -7.58
N ARG A 165 -57.34 -22.43 -6.29
CA ARG A 165 -58.10 -23.07 -5.21
C ARG A 165 -59.60 -22.84 -5.34
N GLU A 166 -60.03 -21.63 -5.68
CA GLU A 166 -61.44 -21.31 -5.94
C GLU A 166 -61.99 -22.09 -7.15
N GLU A 167 -61.22 -22.16 -8.24
CA GLU A 167 -61.56 -22.96 -9.42
C GLU A 167 -61.71 -24.45 -9.09
N ILE A 168 -60.76 -25.02 -8.33
CA ILE A 168 -60.84 -26.42 -7.87
C ILE A 168 -62.09 -26.63 -7.01
N SER A 169 -62.43 -25.67 -6.14
CA SER A 169 -63.64 -25.74 -5.33
C SER A 169 -64.91 -25.75 -6.20
N LEU A 170 -64.95 -24.90 -7.23
CA LEU A 170 -66.05 -24.86 -8.20
C LEU A 170 -66.16 -26.17 -8.99
N ILE A 171 -65.03 -26.72 -9.43
CA ILE A 171 -65.00 -28.01 -10.15
C ILE A 171 -65.50 -29.14 -9.23
N LYS A 172 -65.07 -29.18 -7.97
CA LYS A 172 -65.58 -30.16 -6.98
C LYS A 172 -67.09 -30.05 -6.80
N GLN A 173 -67.61 -28.83 -6.71
CA GLN A 173 -69.05 -28.59 -6.63
C GLN A 173 -69.76 -29.10 -7.88
N ARG A 174 -69.26 -28.79 -9.09
CA ARG A 174 -69.81 -29.30 -10.36
C ARG A 174 -69.79 -30.83 -10.42
N LEU A 175 -68.68 -31.46 -10.04
CA LEU A 175 -68.58 -32.92 -9.98
C LEU A 175 -69.57 -33.54 -8.99
N SER A 176 -69.84 -32.88 -7.85
CA SER A 176 -70.85 -33.35 -6.90
C SER A 176 -72.26 -33.29 -7.48
N VAL A 177 -72.58 -32.22 -8.22
CA VAL A 177 -73.87 -32.09 -8.93
C VAL A 177 -73.98 -33.18 -10.00
N LEU A 178 -72.94 -33.36 -10.82
CA LEU A 178 -72.92 -34.34 -11.91
C LEU A 178 -72.99 -35.78 -11.38
N ARG A 179 -72.33 -36.06 -10.25
CA ARG A 179 -72.45 -37.33 -9.52
C ARG A 179 -73.87 -37.56 -9.05
N ASN A 180 -74.51 -36.55 -8.45
CA ASN A 180 -75.88 -36.67 -7.98
C ASN A 180 -76.85 -36.87 -9.16
N GLU A 181 -76.69 -36.14 -10.26
CA GLU A 181 -77.46 -36.32 -11.49
C GLU A 181 -77.29 -37.74 -12.04
N PHE A 182 -76.06 -38.24 -12.13
CA PHE A 182 -75.79 -39.62 -12.56
C PHE A 182 -76.46 -40.64 -11.63
N GLN A 183 -76.40 -40.41 -10.33
CA GLN A 183 -76.94 -41.31 -9.32
C GLN A 183 -78.48 -41.31 -9.29
N THR A 184 -79.13 -40.18 -9.55
CA THR A 184 -80.60 -40.11 -9.61
C THR A 184 -81.12 -40.50 -10.98
N THR A 185 -80.68 -39.85 -12.05
CA THR A 185 -81.26 -40.09 -13.39
C THR A 185 -80.74 -41.34 -14.07
N LEU A 186 -79.42 -41.60 -14.06
CA LEU A 186 -78.88 -42.70 -14.84
C LEU A 186 -79.16 -44.05 -14.19
N ILE A 187 -79.01 -44.14 -12.87
CA ILE A 187 -79.33 -45.38 -12.12
C ILE A 187 -80.82 -45.70 -12.22
N GLU A 188 -81.72 -44.73 -11.99
CA GLU A 188 -83.16 -44.97 -12.13
C GLU A 188 -83.53 -45.34 -13.57
N SER A 189 -82.92 -44.70 -14.57
CA SER A 189 -83.13 -45.07 -15.97
C SER A 189 -82.61 -46.46 -16.32
N LEU A 190 -81.48 -46.89 -15.74
CA LEU A 190 -80.90 -48.22 -15.93
C LEU A 190 -81.70 -49.28 -15.18
N GLU A 191 -82.25 -48.99 -14.01
CA GLU A 191 -83.14 -49.90 -13.29
C GLU A 191 -84.48 -50.06 -14.01
N SER A 192 -85.03 -48.96 -14.53
CA SER A 192 -86.20 -48.98 -15.41
C SER A 192 -85.92 -49.79 -16.67
N LEU A 193 -84.81 -49.51 -17.37
CA LEU A 193 -84.40 -50.24 -18.56
C LEU A 193 -84.14 -51.71 -18.24
N LYS A 194 -83.46 -52.04 -17.14
CA LYS A 194 -83.25 -53.42 -16.67
C LYS A 194 -84.59 -54.12 -16.46
N SER A 195 -85.57 -53.46 -15.85
CA SER A 195 -86.92 -54.00 -15.67
C SER A 195 -87.61 -54.26 -17.01
N THR A 196 -87.62 -53.27 -17.91
CA THR A 196 -88.22 -53.38 -19.24
C THR A 196 -87.54 -54.44 -20.11
N THR A 197 -86.20 -54.48 -20.09
CA THR A 197 -85.41 -55.44 -20.86
C THR A 197 -85.55 -56.84 -20.28
N SER A 198 -85.64 -56.99 -18.95
CA SER A 198 -85.93 -58.29 -18.32
C SER A 198 -87.31 -58.80 -18.74
N GLN A 199 -88.34 -57.94 -18.71
CA GLN A 199 -89.68 -58.29 -19.21
C GLN A 199 -89.68 -58.66 -20.69
N TRP A 200 -88.94 -57.91 -21.52
CA TRP A 200 -88.79 -58.20 -22.94
C TRP A 200 -88.04 -59.50 -23.20
N ILE A 201 -86.95 -59.77 -22.46
CA ILE A 201 -86.18 -61.02 -22.54
C ILE A 201 -87.06 -62.22 -22.13
N TYR A 202 -87.85 -62.12 -21.06
CA TYR A 202 -88.79 -63.18 -20.69
C TYR A 202 -89.82 -63.47 -21.81
N ALA A 203 -90.30 -62.42 -22.49
CA ALA A 203 -91.21 -62.59 -23.63
C ALA A 203 -90.49 -63.15 -24.88
N LYS A 204 -89.28 -62.69 -25.20
CA LYS A 204 -88.57 -63.03 -26.44
C LYS A 204 -87.74 -64.30 -26.38
N VAL A 205 -87.22 -64.71 -25.23
CA VAL A 205 -86.57 -66.01 -25.06
C VAL A 205 -87.60 -67.13 -25.23
N SER A 206 -88.86 -66.90 -24.82
CA SER A 206 -89.99 -67.78 -25.13
C SER A 206 -90.24 -67.91 -26.64
N ASP A 207 -90.13 -66.83 -27.41
CA ASP A 207 -90.29 -66.83 -28.87
C ASP A 207 -89.06 -67.37 -29.63
N PHE A 208 -87.84 -67.10 -29.14
CA PHE A 208 -86.58 -67.42 -29.82
C PHE A 208 -86.20 -68.88 -29.68
N VAL A 209 -86.46 -69.52 -28.53
CA VAL A 209 -86.28 -70.98 -28.38
C VAL A 209 -87.19 -71.74 -29.35
N ALA A 210 -88.34 -71.18 -29.74
CA ALA A 210 -89.21 -71.73 -30.77
C ALA A 210 -88.71 -71.51 -32.21
N SER A 211 -87.84 -70.51 -32.46
CA SER A 211 -87.39 -70.12 -33.81
C SER A 211 -85.94 -70.55 -34.16
N ALA A 212 -85.03 -70.57 -33.18
CA ALA A 212 -83.60 -70.85 -33.38
C ALA A 212 -83.29 -72.32 -33.73
N VAL A 213 -84.18 -73.26 -33.39
CA VAL A 213 -84.09 -74.66 -33.83
C VAL A 213 -84.30 -74.80 -35.35
N ALA A 214 -84.97 -73.83 -36.01
CA ALA A 214 -85.28 -73.88 -37.43
C ALA A 214 -84.22 -73.20 -38.35
N ALA A 215 -83.42 -72.26 -37.84
CA ALA A 215 -82.56 -71.41 -38.68
C ALA A 215 -81.08 -71.85 -38.77
N ASN A 216 -80.56 -72.59 -37.77
CA ASN A 216 -79.14 -72.99 -37.70
C ASN A 216 -78.71 -74.05 -38.74
N SER A 217 -79.63 -74.52 -39.59
CA SER A 217 -79.35 -75.49 -40.66
C SER A 217 -78.83 -74.87 -41.97
N ARG A 218 -78.84 -73.54 -42.16
CA ARG A 218 -78.71 -72.94 -43.52
C ARG A 218 -77.54 -72.00 -43.81
N VAL A 219 -76.67 -71.66 -42.85
CA VAL A 219 -75.69 -70.55 -43.05
C VAL A 219 -74.22 -71.02 -43.20
N LEU A 220 -73.93 -72.31 -43.05
CA LEU A 220 -72.56 -72.84 -43.03
C LEU A 220 -71.91 -73.06 -44.42
N THR A 221 -72.53 -72.68 -45.55
CA THR A 221 -72.10 -73.12 -46.90
C THR A 221 -71.52 -72.08 -47.87
N THR A 222 -71.24 -70.83 -47.49
CA THR A 222 -70.76 -69.83 -48.48
C THR A 222 -69.76 -68.82 -47.93
N ARG A 223 -68.46 -69.17 -47.78
CA ARG A 223 -67.42 -68.15 -47.52
C ARG A 223 -65.96 -68.41 -47.95
N ASN A 224 -65.62 -69.39 -48.78
CA ASN A 224 -64.20 -69.79 -48.97
C ASN A 224 -63.63 -69.74 -50.41
N LEU A 225 -63.98 -68.78 -51.29
CA LEU A 225 -63.42 -68.76 -52.67
C LEU A 225 -62.58 -67.54 -53.09
N ASP A 226 -62.49 -66.46 -52.30
CA ASP A 226 -61.84 -65.21 -52.76
C ASP A 226 -60.38 -65.01 -52.29
N THR A 227 -59.82 -65.93 -51.50
CA THR A 227 -58.54 -65.71 -50.80
C THR A 227 -57.28 -66.02 -51.62
N THR A 228 -57.37 -66.69 -52.77
CA THR A 228 -56.17 -67.23 -53.45
C THR A 228 -55.50 -66.33 -54.49
N ASN A 229 -56.15 -65.28 -54.99
CA ASN A 229 -55.57 -64.44 -56.05
C ASN A 229 -54.82 -63.18 -55.52
N SER A 230 -54.97 -62.85 -54.23
CA SER A 230 -54.30 -61.71 -53.58
C SER A 230 -52.82 -61.98 -53.25
N LEU A 231 -52.43 -63.26 -53.10
CA LEU A 231 -51.15 -63.66 -52.52
C LEU A 231 -49.97 -63.63 -53.52
N MET A 232 -50.22 -63.58 -54.83
CA MET A 232 -49.14 -63.60 -55.84
C MET A 232 -48.52 -62.23 -56.13
N THR A 233 -49.29 -61.15 -55.98
CA THR A 233 -48.79 -59.76 -56.12
C THR A 233 -48.00 -59.28 -54.90
N GLU A 234 -48.23 -59.91 -53.75
CA GLU A 234 -47.58 -59.55 -52.47
C GLU A 234 -46.13 -60.05 -52.40
N ILE A 235 -45.80 -61.14 -53.11
CA ILE A 235 -44.48 -61.78 -53.07
C ILE A 235 -43.39 -60.97 -53.81
N GLU A 236 -43.74 -60.19 -54.85
CA GLU A 236 -42.78 -59.39 -55.61
C GLU A 236 -42.39 -58.09 -54.88
N GLY A 237 -43.36 -57.45 -54.20
CA GLY A 237 -43.11 -56.25 -53.36
C GLY A 237 -42.24 -56.55 -52.14
N LEU A 238 -42.41 -57.73 -51.53
CA LEU A 238 -41.62 -58.15 -50.37
C LEU A 238 -40.12 -58.32 -50.65
N LYS A 239 -39.69 -58.45 -51.92
CA LYS A 239 -38.26 -58.55 -52.27
C LYS A 239 -37.57 -57.19 -52.31
N GLU A 240 -38.23 -56.14 -52.78
CA GLU A 240 -37.68 -54.77 -52.75
C GLU A 240 -37.62 -54.25 -51.31
N ASP A 241 -38.69 -54.49 -50.54
CA ASP A 241 -38.75 -54.14 -49.11
C ASP A 241 -37.63 -54.81 -48.29
N LEU A 242 -37.23 -56.03 -48.63
CA LEU A 242 -36.15 -56.75 -47.94
C LEU A 242 -34.79 -56.07 -48.16
N THR A 243 -34.51 -55.56 -49.36
CA THR A 243 -33.24 -54.87 -49.65
C THR A 243 -33.15 -53.47 -49.03
N GLU A 244 -34.29 -52.79 -48.90
CA GLU A 244 -34.36 -51.51 -48.19
C GLU A 244 -34.33 -51.71 -46.67
N SER A 245 -34.90 -52.82 -46.17
CA SER A 245 -34.81 -53.24 -44.77
C SER A 245 -33.37 -53.53 -44.35
N ASP A 246 -32.56 -54.20 -45.17
CA ASP A 246 -31.14 -54.49 -44.85
C ASP A 246 -30.28 -53.22 -44.75
N LYS A 247 -30.55 -52.19 -45.55
CA LYS A 247 -29.86 -50.89 -45.42
C LYS A 247 -30.26 -50.14 -44.14
N ARG A 248 -31.56 -50.15 -43.82
CA ARG A 248 -32.07 -49.58 -42.56
C ARG A 248 -31.55 -50.35 -41.35
N TYR A 249 -31.41 -51.67 -41.44
CA TYR A 249 -30.87 -52.53 -40.39
C TYR A 249 -29.41 -52.18 -40.05
N ASN A 250 -28.58 -51.93 -41.06
CA ASN A 250 -27.18 -51.54 -40.83
C ASN A 250 -27.06 -50.13 -40.22
N GLN A 251 -27.88 -49.17 -40.63
CA GLN A 251 -27.95 -47.85 -40.01
C GLN A 251 -28.44 -47.94 -38.56
N LEU A 252 -29.47 -48.76 -38.32
CA LEU A 252 -30.00 -49.01 -36.99
C LEU A 252 -28.97 -49.69 -36.08
N LEU A 253 -28.14 -50.60 -36.59
CA LEU A 253 -27.06 -51.23 -35.82
C LEU A 253 -26.00 -50.21 -35.36
N GLU A 254 -25.67 -49.24 -36.19
CA GLU A 254 -24.70 -48.19 -35.84
C GLU A 254 -25.29 -47.15 -34.88
N GLU A 255 -26.57 -46.82 -35.01
CA GLU A 255 -27.33 -46.03 -34.03
C GLU A 255 -27.50 -46.78 -32.70
N ILE A 256 -27.79 -48.08 -32.72
CA ILE A 256 -27.86 -48.93 -31.53
C ILE A 256 -26.49 -48.97 -30.84
N LYS A 257 -25.39 -49.06 -31.59
CA LYS A 257 -24.05 -49.03 -31.00
C LYS A 257 -23.75 -47.69 -30.33
N ASN A 258 -23.99 -46.57 -31.00
CA ASN A 258 -23.78 -45.24 -30.43
C ASN A 258 -24.68 -44.97 -29.21
N THR A 259 -25.94 -45.41 -29.25
CA THR A 259 -26.83 -45.31 -28.09
C THR A 259 -26.40 -46.23 -26.96
N THR A 260 -25.90 -47.43 -27.26
CA THR A 260 -25.35 -48.36 -26.25
C THR A 260 -24.14 -47.74 -25.55
N ASP A 261 -23.21 -47.12 -26.28
CA ASP A 261 -22.04 -46.44 -25.70
C ASP A 261 -22.47 -45.26 -24.81
N GLN A 262 -23.46 -44.47 -25.24
CA GLN A 262 -24.05 -43.39 -24.43
C GLN A 262 -24.79 -43.91 -23.19
N TYR A 263 -25.48 -45.05 -23.31
CA TYR A 263 -26.14 -45.70 -22.18
C TYR A 263 -25.14 -46.31 -21.21
N GLU A 264 -24.00 -46.84 -21.67
CA GLU A 264 -22.93 -47.32 -20.79
C GLU A 264 -22.26 -46.17 -20.03
N GLU A 265 -22.02 -45.03 -20.69
CA GLU A 265 -21.51 -43.82 -20.02
C GLU A 265 -22.52 -43.28 -19.01
N TYR A 266 -23.81 -43.24 -19.37
CA TYR A 266 -24.90 -42.89 -18.46
C TYR A 266 -25.01 -43.89 -17.29
N LEU A 267 -24.91 -45.20 -17.54
CA LEU A 267 -24.94 -46.23 -16.49
C LEU A 267 -23.74 -46.12 -15.54
N ASN A 268 -22.57 -45.72 -16.01
CA ASN A 268 -21.39 -45.52 -15.17
C ASN A 268 -21.54 -44.26 -14.30
N LEU A 269 -22.00 -43.14 -14.87
CA LEU A 269 -22.36 -41.94 -14.11
C LEU A 269 -23.46 -42.21 -13.09
N ASN A 270 -24.45 -43.01 -13.47
CA ASN A 270 -25.57 -43.35 -12.60
C ASN A 270 -25.17 -44.36 -11.52
N LYS A 271 -24.16 -45.24 -11.76
CA LYS A 271 -23.56 -46.09 -10.72
C LYS A 271 -22.81 -45.28 -9.68
N GLU A 272 -22.02 -44.29 -10.08
CA GLU A 272 -21.33 -43.39 -9.14
C GLU A 272 -22.33 -42.57 -8.31
N SER A 273 -23.41 -42.10 -8.95
CA SER A 273 -24.55 -41.47 -8.26
C SER A 273 -25.25 -42.45 -7.31
N HIS A 274 -25.48 -43.70 -7.72
CA HIS A 274 -26.12 -44.71 -6.89
C HIS A 274 -25.26 -45.11 -5.69
N ASP A 275 -23.94 -45.16 -5.83
CA ASP A 275 -23.01 -45.46 -4.74
C ASP A 275 -22.96 -44.32 -3.72
N GLN A 276 -23.08 -43.06 -4.16
CA GLN A 276 -23.24 -41.90 -3.27
C GLN A 276 -24.60 -41.94 -2.56
N LEU A 277 -25.68 -42.17 -3.31
CA LEU A 277 -27.03 -42.29 -2.76
C LEU A 277 -27.16 -43.48 -1.80
N SER A 278 -26.46 -44.58 -2.05
CA SER A 278 -26.44 -45.76 -1.16
C SER A 278 -25.74 -45.46 0.16
N LYS A 279 -24.66 -44.67 0.13
CA LYS A 279 -23.99 -44.22 1.37
C LYS A 279 -24.85 -43.22 2.15
N GLU A 280 -25.55 -42.33 1.46
CA GLU A 280 -26.52 -41.43 2.10
C GLU A 280 -27.71 -42.21 2.68
N LEU A 281 -28.21 -43.21 1.96
CA LEU A 281 -29.29 -44.10 2.44
C LEU A 281 -28.85 -44.95 3.63
N GLU A 282 -27.58 -45.40 3.69
CA GLU A 282 -27.04 -46.09 4.87
C GLU A 282 -26.94 -45.17 6.08
N LEU A 283 -26.55 -43.91 5.88
CA LEU A 283 -26.55 -42.89 6.94
C LEU A 283 -27.97 -42.56 7.40
N GLU A 284 -28.91 -42.33 6.48
CA GLU A 284 -30.32 -42.11 6.81
C GLU A 284 -30.96 -43.31 7.49
N ASN A 285 -30.66 -44.54 7.05
CA ASN A 285 -31.14 -45.76 7.70
C ASN A 285 -30.57 -45.89 9.13
N SER A 286 -29.31 -45.48 9.35
CA SER A 286 -28.73 -45.44 10.69
C SER A 286 -29.41 -44.41 11.58
N ALA A 287 -29.73 -43.23 11.04
CA ALA A 287 -30.48 -42.18 11.74
C ALA A 287 -31.92 -42.60 12.02
N THR A 288 -32.57 -43.27 11.07
CA THR A 288 -33.94 -43.78 11.19
C THR A 288 -34.01 -44.86 12.27
N LYS A 289 -33.03 -45.78 12.33
CA LYS A 289 -32.93 -46.76 13.42
C LYS A 289 -32.74 -46.11 14.79
N GLN A 290 -31.94 -45.04 14.88
CA GLN A 290 -31.79 -44.29 16.12
C GLN A 290 -33.10 -43.58 16.51
N LEU A 291 -33.82 -43.02 15.55
CA LEU A 291 -35.13 -42.41 15.76
C LEU A 291 -36.19 -43.44 16.17
N GLU A 292 -36.20 -44.62 15.57
CA GLU A 292 -37.09 -45.74 15.94
C GLU A 292 -36.81 -46.23 17.35
N GLN A 293 -35.54 -46.32 17.75
CA GLN A 293 -35.16 -46.64 19.13
C GLN A 293 -35.65 -45.55 20.10
N HIS A 294 -35.46 -44.28 19.76
CA HIS A 294 -35.92 -43.17 20.59
C HIS A 294 -37.45 -43.10 20.67
N TYR A 295 -38.15 -43.39 19.57
CA TYR A 295 -39.61 -43.49 19.52
C TYR A 295 -40.11 -44.65 20.37
N SER A 296 -39.46 -45.81 20.33
CA SER A 296 -39.79 -46.96 21.17
C SER A 296 -39.65 -46.63 22.66
N ILE A 297 -38.58 -45.93 23.06
CA ILE A 297 -38.37 -45.46 24.44
C ILE A 297 -39.50 -44.49 24.85
N LEU A 298 -39.79 -43.48 24.03
CA LEU A 298 -40.89 -42.54 24.29
C LEU A 298 -42.26 -43.22 24.38
N GLN A 299 -42.50 -44.25 23.58
CA GLN A 299 -43.74 -45.01 23.60
C GLN A 299 -43.88 -45.83 24.89
N THR A 300 -42.77 -46.38 25.40
CA THR A 300 -42.76 -47.03 26.73
C THR A 300 -42.97 -46.02 27.87
N GLU A 301 -42.39 -44.82 27.79
CA GLU A 301 -42.63 -43.78 28.80
C GLU A 301 -44.09 -43.29 28.78
N LYS A 302 -44.64 -43.07 27.59
CA LYS A 302 -46.05 -42.68 27.41
C LYS A 302 -46.99 -43.71 28.04
N THR A 303 -46.79 -44.99 27.74
CA THR A 303 -47.63 -46.07 28.30
C THR A 303 -47.47 -46.17 29.83
N ASN A 304 -46.26 -45.95 30.36
CA ASN A 304 -46.05 -45.90 31.82
C ASN A 304 -46.78 -44.71 32.47
N ASP A 305 -46.76 -43.53 31.85
CA ASP A 305 -47.48 -42.36 32.34
C ASP A 305 -49.01 -42.51 32.23
N GLU A 306 -49.52 -43.10 31.16
CA GLU A 306 -50.94 -43.44 31.00
C GLU A 306 -51.38 -44.43 32.09
N ASN A 307 -50.58 -45.46 32.36
CA ASN A 307 -50.84 -46.42 33.44
C ASN A 307 -50.82 -45.74 34.83
N ARG A 308 -49.91 -44.78 35.05
CA ARG A 308 -49.87 -44.02 36.31
C ARG A 308 -51.13 -43.15 36.48
N GLN A 309 -51.55 -42.44 35.43
CA GLN A 309 -52.75 -41.62 35.46
C GLN A 309 -54.02 -42.46 35.68
N GLU A 310 -54.09 -43.64 35.09
CA GLU A 310 -55.21 -44.56 35.28
C GLU A 310 -55.26 -45.08 36.73
N LEU A 311 -54.11 -45.40 37.33
CA LEU A 311 -54.03 -45.80 38.74
C LEU A 311 -54.50 -44.66 39.66
N GLU A 312 -54.06 -43.43 39.41
CA GLU A 312 -54.51 -42.24 40.16
C GLU A 312 -56.01 -42.00 40.00
N ARG A 313 -56.56 -42.17 38.78
CA ARG A 313 -58.01 -42.10 38.55
C ARG A 313 -58.78 -43.14 39.35
N GLN A 314 -58.31 -44.38 39.37
CA GLN A 314 -58.97 -45.46 40.11
C GLN A 314 -58.97 -45.19 41.63
N ASP A 315 -57.87 -44.65 42.16
CA ASP A 315 -57.80 -44.32 43.58
C ASP A 315 -58.70 -43.11 43.94
N HIS A 316 -58.77 -42.10 43.07
CA HIS A 316 -59.73 -41.00 43.20
C HIS A 316 -61.19 -41.48 43.11
N GLU A 317 -61.48 -42.41 42.21
CA GLU A 317 -62.82 -42.98 42.05
C GLU A 317 -63.24 -43.81 43.28
N LYS A 318 -62.32 -44.58 43.86
CA LYS A 318 -62.55 -45.26 45.15
C LYS A 318 -62.85 -44.26 46.27
N THR A 319 -62.10 -43.15 46.36
CA THR A 319 -62.35 -42.13 47.40
C THR A 319 -63.70 -41.43 47.19
N ILE A 320 -64.05 -41.09 45.94
CA ILE A 320 -65.34 -40.49 45.61
C ILE A 320 -66.49 -41.44 45.96
N ASN A 321 -66.36 -42.72 45.64
CA ASN A 321 -67.39 -43.71 45.93
C ASN A 321 -67.56 -43.95 47.44
N ALA A 322 -66.46 -43.95 48.20
CA ALA A 322 -66.51 -44.00 49.67
C ALA A 322 -67.25 -42.77 50.25
N LEU A 323 -66.95 -41.56 49.75
CA LEU A 323 -67.63 -40.33 50.19
C LEU A 323 -69.12 -40.33 49.81
N LYS A 324 -69.48 -40.81 48.61
CA LYS A 324 -70.89 -40.97 48.20
C LYS A 324 -71.66 -41.92 49.10
N ALA A 325 -71.05 -43.04 49.51
CA ALA A 325 -71.69 -43.98 50.42
C ALA A 325 -71.97 -43.34 51.80
N VAL A 326 -71.02 -42.56 52.31
CA VAL A 326 -71.19 -41.81 53.57
C VAL A 326 -72.32 -40.78 53.45
N ILE A 327 -72.39 -40.04 52.33
CA ILE A 327 -73.47 -39.07 52.09
C ILE A 327 -74.83 -39.77 52.07
N LEU A 328 -74.95 -40.90 51.36
CA LEU A 328 -76.18 -41.67 51.26
C LEU A 328 -76.64 -42.19 52.63
N GLU A 329 -75.71 -42.59 53.49
CA GLU A 329 -75.99 -43.00 54.87
C GLU A 329 -76.57 -41.85 55.71
N TYR A 330 -76.04 -40.62 55.54
CA TYR A 330 -76.59 -39.46 56.24
C TYR A 330 -77.94 -39.00 55.67
N GLU A 331 -78.13 -39.08 54.35
CA GLU A 331 -79.42 -38.78 53.70
C GLU A 331 -80.52 -39.74 54.16
N THR A 332 -80.22 -41.03 54.27
CA THR A 332 -81.16 -42.03 54.80
C THR A 332 -81.52 -41.77 56.26
N LYS A 333 -80.55 -41.41 57.11
CA LYS A 333 -80.81 -41.00 58.51
C LYS A 333 -81.74 -39.78 58.58
N ILE A 334 -81.49 -38.75 57.78
CA ILE A 334 -82.36 -37.56 57.71
C ILE A 334 -83.78 -37.95 57.25
N SER A 335 -83.90 -38.79 56.22
CA SER A 335 -85.21 -39.25 55.73
C SER A 335 -85.99 -40.03 56.79
N THR A 336 -85.31 -40.89 57.57
CA THR A 336 -85.96 -41.62 58.67
C THR A 336 -86.45 -40.69 59.79
N LEU A 337 -85.67 -39.67 60.15
CA LEU A 337 -86.07 -38.68 61.15
C LEU A 337 -87.23 -37.80 60.67
N GLN A 338 -87.26 -37.44 59.39
CA GLN A 338 -88.39 -36.69 58.81
C GLN A 338 -89.68 -37.52 58.82
N LYS A 339 -89.59 -38.83 58.55
CA LYS A 339 -90.75 -39.74 58.62
C LYS A 339 -91.25 -39.91 60.05
N SER A 340 -90.37 -40.02 61.05
CA SER A 340 -90.79 -40.06 62.45
C SER A 340 -91.45 -38.74 62.88
N PHE A 341 -90.93 -37.60 62.42
CA PHE A 341 -91.52 -36.28 62.67
C PHE A 341 -92.95 -36.17 62.11
N ALA A 342 -93.17 -36.67 60.89
CA ALA A 342 -94.51 -36.71 60.29
C ALA A 342 -95.49 -37.62 61.07
N GLN A 343 -95.00 -38.74 61.61
CA GLN A 343 -95.80 -39.67 62.42
C GLN A 343 -96.16 -39.08 63.80
N GLU A 344 -95.21 -38.43 64.48
CA GLU A 344 -95.49 -37.76 65.76
C GLU A 344 -96.42 -36.57 65.57
N ARG A 345 -96.27 -35.79 64.50
CA ARG A 345 -97.18 -34.68 64.17
C ARG A 345 -98.60 -35.18 63.86
N ALA A 346 -98.74 -36.32 63.18
CA ALA A 346 -100.04 -36.97 62.99
C ALA A 346 -100.64 -37.52 64.31
N ALA A 347 -99.81 -37.90 65.29
CA ALA A 347 -100.27 -38.30 66.61
C ALA A 347 -100.71 -37.09 67.48
N ILE A 348 -100.10 -35.92 67.29
CA ILE A 348 -100.48 -34.65 67.93
C ILE A 348 -101.88 -34.21 67.49
N ASP A 349 -102.21 -34.35 66.20
CA ASP A 349 -103.54 -34.04 65.67
C ASP A 349 -104.64 -34.97 66.22
N ALA A 350 -104.28 -36.06 66.91
CA ALA A 350 -105.19 -37.11 67.37
C ALA A 350 -105.52 -37.13 68.88
N GLY A 351 -104.99 -36.26 69.75
CA GLY A 351 -105.40 -36.30 71.18
C GLY A 351 -104.89 -35.25 72.18
N GLY A 352 -105.83 -34.47 72.72
CA GLY A 352 -106.07 -34.20 74.16
C GLY A 352 -105.02 -33.48 75.05
N ASP A 353 -105.44 -32.35 75.63
CA ASP A 353 -104.69 -31.31 76.37
C ASP A 353 -103.76 -31.71 77.54
N SER A 354 -103.79 -32.94 78.05
CA SER A 354 -102.82 -33.41 79.06
C SER A 354 -101.52 -33.98 78.45
N VAL A 355 -101.55 -34.33 77.17
CA VAL A 355 -100.38 -34.77 76.38
C VAL A 355 -99.60 -33.55 75.87
N VAL A 356 -100.28 -32.41 75.71
CA VAL A 356 -99.73 -31.17 75.13
C VAL A 356 -98.56 -30.59 75.92
N GLU A 357 -98.52 -30.71 77.25
CA GLU A 357 -97.41 -30.15 78.05
C GLU A 357 -96.15 -31.03 78.01
N LYS A 358 -96.30 -32.36 78.03
CA LYS A 358 -95.18 -33.30 77.81
C LYS A 358 -94.70 -33.28 76.37
N VAL A 359 -95.63 -33.14 75.41
CA VAL A 359 -95.32 -32.95 74.00
C VAL A 359 -94.69 -31.60 73.74
N ASN A 360 -95.06 -30.52 74.43
CA ASN A 360 -94.41 -29.21 74.31
C ASN A 360 -92.97 -29.24 74.85
N ASN A 361 -92.71 -29.94 75.96
CA ASN A 361 -91.33 -30.13 76.44
C ASN A 361 -90.51 -31.04 75.50
N ALA A 362 -91.13 -32.10 74.94
CA ALA A 362 -90.49 -32.94 73.93
C ALA A 362 -90.25 -32.19 72.61
N LEU A 363 -91.20 -31.35 72.17
CA LEU A 363 -91.09 -30.45 71.03
C LEU A 363 -89.99 -29.42 71.26
N ALA A 364 -89.92 -28.79 72.43
CA ALA A 364 -88.85 -27.85 72.75
C ALA A 364 -87.47 -28.53 72.76
N GLN A 365 -87.37 -29.76 73.26
CA GLN A 365 -86.13 -30.54 73.21
C GLN A 365 -85.78 -30.95 71.77
N LYS A 366 -86.77 -31.26 70.94
CA LYS A 366 -86.61 -31.58 69.52
C LYS A 366 -86.32 -30.34 68.67
N ASP A 367 -86.86 -29.18 69.01
CA ASP A 367 -86.55 -27.89 68.39
C ASP A 367 -85.10 -27.50 68.70
N LEU A 368 -84.63 -27.78 69.92
CA LEU A 368 -83.21 -27.65 70.26
C LEU A 368 -82.34 -28.63 69.44
N GLU A 369 -82.82 -29.85 69.19
CA GLU A 369 -82.13 -30.84 68.36
C GLU A 369 -82.13 -30.45 66.86
N ILE A 370 -83.25 -29.92 66.35
CA ILE A 370 -83.36 -29.35 65.01
C ILE A 370 -82.44 -28.14 64.87
N TYR A 371 -82.37 -27.26 65.87
CA TYR A 371 -81.46 -26.14 65.88
C TYR A 371 -79.99 -26.59 65.86
N LYS A 372 -79.64 -27.63 66.63
CA LYS A 372 -78.30 -28.24 66.59
C LYS A 372 -78.00 -28.85 65.22
N LEU A 373 -78.94 -29.57 64.62
CA LEU A 373 -78.79 -30.16 63.29
C LEU A 373 -78.72 -29.08 62.20
N HIS A 374 -79.45 -27.98 62.35
CA HIS A 374 -79.42 -26.85 61.42
C HIS A 374 -78.07 -26.13 61.50
N ASN A 375 -77.56 -25.86 62.71
CA ASN A 375 -76.20 -25.34 62.89
C ASN A 375 -75.16 -26.29 62.30
N LYS A 376 -75.31 -27.60 62.50
CA LYS A 376 -74.41 -28.59 61.89
C LYS A 376 -74.50 -28.61 60.36
N THR A 377 -75.69 -28.47 59.81
CA THR A 377 -75.91 -28.38 58.36
C THR A 377 -75.30 -27.10 57.80
N SER A 378 -75.42 -25.98 58.52
CA SER A 378 -74.78 -24.71 58.18
C SER A 378 -73.25 -24.82 58.21
N GLU A 379 -72.67 -25.40 59.27
CA GLU A 379 -71.24 -25.70 59.37
C GLU A 379 -70.75 -26.59 58.22
N LEU A 380 -71.49 -27.65 57.90
CA LEU A 380 -71.15 -28.55 56.79
C LEU A 380 -71.29 -27.84 55.43
N THR A 381 -72.29 -26.98 55.25
CA THR A 381 -72.47 -26.19 54.03
C THR A 381 -71.33 -25.17 53.87
N GLN A 382 -70.93 -24.54 54.96
CA GLN A 382 -69.76 -23.66 54.99
C GLN A 382 -68.48 -24.44 54.66
N THR A 383 -68.31 -25.65 55.21
CA THR A 383 -67.18 -26.54 54.91
C THR A 383 -67.16 -26.95 53.44
N ILE A 384 -68.32 -27.30 52.86
CA ILE A 384 -68.45 -27.62 51.42
C ILE A 384 -68.08 -26.41 50.56
N THR A 385 -68.49 -25.21 50.97
CA THR A 385 -68.18 -23.97 50.26
C THR A 385 -66.67 -23.70 50.31
N GLN A 386 -66.04 -23.86 51.48
CA GLN A 386 -64.58 -23.77 51.64
C GLN A 386 -63.85 -24.80 50.78
N MET A 387 -64.29 -26.06 50.75
CA MET A 387 -63.69 -27.08 49.88
C MET A 387 -63.88 -26.77 48.39
N ARG A 388 -64.99 -26.14 47.99
CA ARG A 388 -65.20 -25.68 46.61
C ARG A 388 -64.24 -24.55 46.26
N ASP A 389 -64.03 -23.60 47.16
CA ASP A 389 -63.09 -22.50 46.97
C ASP A 389 -61.65 -23.00 46.92
N GLU A 390 -61.26 -23.94 47.78
CA GLU A 390 -59.96 -24.61 47.74
C GLU A 390 -59.75 -25.38 46.45
N ARG A 391 -60.78 -26.07 45.97
CA ARG A 391 -60.76 -26.76 44.66
C ARG A 391 -60.56 -25.76 43.52
N ILE A 392 -61.26 -24.63 43.53
CA ILE A 392 -61.09 -23.57 42.52
C ILE A 392 -59.66 -23.06 42.53
N LYS A 393 -59.12 -22.72 43.71
CA LYS A 393 -57.71 -22.28 43.86
C LYS A 393 -56.72 -23.32 43.35
N THR A 394 -56.99 -24.61 43.59
CA THR A 394 -56.15 -25.72 43.12
C THR A 394 -56.21 -25.85 41.60
N ILE A 395 -57.39 -25.71 41.00
CA ILE A 395 -57.57 -25.69 39.54
C ILE A 395 -56.83 -24.50 38.92
N GLU A 396 -56.97 -23.30 39.49
CA GLU A 396 -56.26 -22.11 39.03
C GLU A 396 -54.74 -22.27 39.14
N ALA A 397 -54.24 -22.86 40.23
CA ALA A 397 -52.82 -23.16 40.40
C ALA A 397 -52.33 -24.16 39.34
N HIS A 398 -53.09 -25.22 39.05
CA HIS A 398 -52.76 -26.17 37.99
C HIS A 398 -52.80 -25.53 36.60
N GLN A 399 -53.81 -24.73 36.29
CA GLN A 399 -53.89 -24.00 35.02
C GLN A 399 -52.72 -23.04 34.84
N SER A 400 -52.34 -22.33 35.91
CA SER A 400 -51.15 -21.46 35.93
C SER A 400 -49.87 -22.26 35.68
N ARG A 401 -49.70 -23.41 36.33
CA ARG A 401 -48.55 -24.30 36.12
C ARG A 401 -48.48 -24.85 34.69
N VAL A 402 -49.62 -25.26 34.12
CA VAL A 402 -49.69 -25.72 32.73
C VAL A 402 -49.28 -24.60 31.79
N LYS A 403 -49.77 -23.38 32.00
CA LYS A 403 -49.39 -22.22 31.20
C LYS A 403 -47.89 -21.92 31.30
N GLN A 404 -47.31 -21.96 32.50
CA GLN A 404 -45.86 -21.79 32.69
C GLN A 404 -45.04 -22.86 31.94
N LEU A 405 -45.50 -24.11 31.94
CA LEU A 405 -44.85 -25.18 31.17
C LEU A 405 -44.98 -24.95 29.67
N GLN A 406 -46.14 -24.54 29.17
CA GLN A 406 -46.34 -24.20 27.77
C GLN A 406 -45.44 -23.03 27.34
N ASP A 407 -45.36 -21.97 28.14
CA ASP A 407 -44.48 -20.82 27.90
C ASP A 407 -43.01 -21.25 27.89
N LYS A 408 -42.60 -22.14 28.82
CA LYS A 408 -41.24 -22.70 28.85
C LYS A 408 -40.94 -23.54 27.61
N TYR A 409 -41.85 -24.41 27.18
CA TYR A 409 -41.69 -25.21 25.96
C TYR A 409 -41.59 -24.34 24.71
N MET A 410 -42.44 -23.32 24.58
CA MET A 410 -42.36 -22.35 23.49
C MET A 410 -41.05 -21.55 23.51
N GLY A 411 -40.53 -21.24 24.71
CA GLY A 411 -39.21 -20.64 24.90
C GLY A 411 -38.10 -21.55 24.38
N MET A 412 -38.07 -22.82 24.78
CA MET A 412 -37.07 -23.79 24.34
C MET A 412 -37.12 -24.03 22.82
N LEU A 413 -38.31 -24.06 22.21
CA LEU A 413 -38.45 -24.18 20.75
C LEU A 413 -37.83 -22.97 20.03
N LYS A 414 -38.12 -21.74 20.49
CA LYS A 414 -37.52 -20.52 19.92
C LYS A 414 -36.00 -20.47 20.13
N GLU A 415 -35.52 -20.93 21.27
CA GLU A 415 -34.09 -21.00 21.57
C GLU A 415 -33.39 -22.02 20.68
N SER A 416 -33.99 -23.20 20.45
CA SER A 416 -33.50 -24.20 19.50
C SER A 416 -33.47 -23.68 18.05
N GLU A 417 -34.50 -22.95 17.61
CA GLU A 417 -34.51 -22.31 16.29
C GLU A 417 -33.41 -21.26 16.15
N ASN A 418 -33.14 -20.48 17.21
CA ASN A 418 -32.06 -19.50 17.22
C ASN A 418 -30.68 -20.16 17.23
N ILE A 419 -30.50 -21.26 17.97
CA ILE A 419 -29.26 -22.05 17.97
C ILE A 419 -29.00 -22.62 16.58
N GLN A 420 -30.00 -23.23 15.92
CA GLN A 420 -29.84 -23.73 14.55
C GLN A 420 -29.51 -22.61 13.55
N LYS A 421 -30.18 -21.45 13.64
CA LYS A 421 -29.87 -20.30 12.78
C LYS A 421 -28.45 -19.79 12.99
N ASN A 422 -27.99 -19.73 14.24
CA ASN A 422 -26.62 -19.32 14.56
C ASN A 422 -25.58 -20.34 14.09
N ASP A 423 -25.84 -21.64 14.23
CA ASP A 423 -24.95 -22.70 13.72
C ASP A 423 -24.84 -22.64 12.18
N ILE A 424 -25.95 -22.48 11.47
CA ILE A 424 -25.94 -22.32 10.01
C ILE A 424 -25.18 -21.06 9.59
N MET A 425 -25.39 -19.95 10.30
CA MET A 425 -24.69 -18.69 10.03
C MET A 425 -23.18 -18.81 10.30
N GLN A 426 -22.79 -19.51 11.37
CA GLN A 426 -21.40 -19.77 11.70
C GLN A 426 -20.73 -20.69 10.66
N GLN A 427 -21.40 -21.75 10.22
CA GLN A 427 -20.90 -22.62 9.14
C GLN A 427 -20.73 -21.88 7.81
N ILE A 428 -21.63 -20.95 7.48
CA ILE A 428 -21.49 -20.08 6.30
C ILE A 428 -20.27 -19.17 6.46
N GLN A 429 -20.08 -18.58 7.63
CA GLN A 429 -18.96 -17.69 7.91
C GLN A 429 -17.60 -18.43 7.86
N GLU A 430 -17.53 -19.65 8.41
CA GLU A 430 -16.34 -20.52 8.33
C GLU A 430 -16.02 -20.90 6.88
N LYS A 431 -17.03 -21.20 6.05
CA LYS A 431 -16.83 -21.45 4.61
C LYS A 431 -16.29 -20.22 3.88
N PHE A 432 -16.85 -19.03 4.14
CA PHE A 432 -16.36 -17.78 3.54
C PHE A 432 -14.92 -17.46 3.98
N GLU A 433 -14.57 -17.68 5.24
CA GLU A 433 -13.20 -17.48 5.72
C GLU A 433 -12.21 -18.48 5.09
N ALA A 434 -12.61 -19.74 4.94
CA ALA A 434 -11.81 -20.76 4.25
C ALA A 434 -11.57 -20.39 2.78
N GLU A 435 -12.61 -19.96 2.05
CA GLU A 435 -12.51 -19.49 0.66
C GLU A 435 -11.60 -18.26 0.54
N LYS A 436 -11.73 -17.29 1.46
CA LYS A 436 -10.87 -16.11 1.52
C LYS A 436 -9.39 -16.48 1.73
N ILE A 437 -9.10 -17.44 2.59
CA ILE A 437 -7.72 -17.93 2.82
C ILE A 437 -7.17 -18.58 1.54
N VAL A 438 -7.96 -19.40 0.83
CA VAL A 438 -7.56 -20.04 -0.42
C VAL A 438 -7.26 -18.99 -1.51
N LEU A 439 -8.11 -17.97 -1.64
CA LEU A 439 -7.91 -16.86 -2.58
C LEU A 439 -6.63 -16.07 -2.26
N LEU A 440 -6.41 -15.70 -0.99
CA LEU A 440 -5.20 -14.98 -0.58
C LEU A 440 -3.93 -15.82 -0.78
N LYS A 441 -3.99 -17.13 -0.55
CA LYS A 441 -2.87 -18.05 -0.80
C LYS A 441 -2.54 -18.14 -2.30
N THR A 442 -3.57 -18.20 -3.14
CA THR A 442 -3.42 -18.20 -4.60
C THR A 442 -2.82 -16.89 -5.10
N GLN A 443 -3.32 -15.76 -4.59
CA GLN A 443 -2.80 -14.43 -4.92
C GLN A 443 -1.33 -14.27 -4.50
N LYS A 444 -0.96 -14.72 -3.29
CA LYS A 444 0.42 -14.71 -2.81
C LYS A 444 1.34 -15.56 -3.71
N SER A 445 0.90 -16.75 -4.11
CA SER A 445 1.66 -17.61 -5.02
C SER A 445 1.86 -16.94 -6.39
N ASN A 446 0.84 -16.23 -6.90
CA ASN A 446 0.95 -15.50 -8.16
C ASN A 446 1.95 -14.34 -8.07
N PHE A 447 1.92 -13.56 -6.98
CA PHE A 447 2.92 -12.50 -6.76
C PHE A 447 4.34 -13.06 -6.58
N GLN A 448 4.50 -14.19 -5.90
CA GLN A 448 5.80 -14.85 -5.79
C GLN A 448 6.35 -15.30 -7.14
N LYS A 449 5.50 -15.85 -8.02
CA LYS A 449 5.90 -16.17 -9.40
C LYS A 449 6.33 -14.92 -10.18
N GLN A 450 5.52 -13.85 -10.13
CA GLN A 450 5.87 -12.58 -10.80
C GLN A 450 7.19 -12.00 -10.31
N ILE A 451 7.45 -12.04 -8.99
CA ILE A 451 8.73 -11.59 -8.43
C ILE A 451 9.89 -12.44 -8.95
N ALA A 452 9.73 -13.77 -9.00
CA ALA A 452 10.76 -14.67 -9.52
C ALA A 452 11.06 -14.41 -11.01
N ASP A 453 10.02 -14.18 -11.82
CA ASP A 453 10.16 -13.87 -13.24
C ASP A 453 10.86 -12.53 -13.47
N ILE A 454 10.52 -11.50 -12.67
CA ILE A 454 11.19 -10.19 -12.70
C ILE A 454 12.66 -10.33 -12.28
N GLN A 455 12.95 -11.11 -11.23
CA GLN A 455 14.33 -11.36 -10.78
C GLN A 455 15.17 -12.07 -11.84
N LEU A 456 14.61 -13.08 -12.52
CA LEU A 456 15.26 -13.76 -13.64
C LEU A 456 15.54 -12.80 -14.80
N THR A 457 14.56 -11.96 -15.14
CA THR A 457 14.71 -10.95 -16.21
C THR A 457 15.80 -9.94 -15.87
N LEU A 458 15.84 -9.45 -14.63
CA LEU A 458 16.86 -8.52 -14.16
C LEU A 458 18.26 -9.16 -14.16
N HIS A 459 18.38 -10.42 -13.74
CA HIS A 459 19.66 -11.14 -13.79
C HIS A 459 20.17 -11.27 -15.24
N SER A 460 19.29 -11.65 -16.17
CA SER A 460 19.61 -11.73 -17.60
C SER A 460 20.09 -10.37 -18.16
N GLN A 461 19.44 -9.26 -17.77
CA GLN A 461 19.87 -7.92 -18.17
C GLN A 461 21.23 -7.52 -17.58
N ILE A 462 21.49 -7.87 -16.32
CA ILE A 462 22.80 -7.64 -15.68
C ILE A 462 23.89 -8.42 -16.41
N ASP A 463 23.65 -9.68 -16.74
CA ASP A 463 24.62 -10.52 -17.45
C ASP A 463 24.86 -10.02 -18.88
N ALA A 464 23.82 -9.59 -19.60
CA ALA A 464 23.96 -8.96 -20.91
C ALA A 464 24.77 -7.65 -20.84
N ALA A 465 24.53 -6.81 -19.83
CA ALA A 465 25.28 -5.59 -19.61
C ALA A 465 26.75 -5.86 -19.26
N ARG A 466 27.03 -6.89 -18.46
CA ARG A 466 28.39 -7.35 -18.14
C ARG A 466 29.12 -7.82 -19.39
N LEU A 467 28.49 -8.67 -20.20
CA LEU A 467 29.06 -9.16 -21.45
C LEU A 467 29.38 -8.01 -22.43
N SER A 468 28.48 -7.03 -22.57
CA SER A 468 28.69 -5.84 -23.40
C SER A 468 29.86 -4.98 -22.88
N ARG A 469 29.95 -4.77 -21.57
CA ARG A 469 31.07 -4.05 -20.95
C ARG A 469 32.40 -4.79 -21.16
N ASP A 470 32.42 -6.10 -21.02
CA ASP A 470 33.63 -6.88 -21.19
C ASP A 470 34.06 -6.91 -22.68
N GLN A 471 33.11 -6.96 -23.62
CA GLN A 471 33.39 -6.81 -25.06
C GLN A 471 34.00 -5.44 -25.38
N THR A 472 33.40 -4.35 -24.89
CA THR A 472 33.93 -2.98 -25.11
C THR A 472 35.31 -2.79 -24.48
N ALA A 473 35.57 -3.40 -23.31
CA ALA A 473 36.89 -3.40 -22.70
C ALA A 473 37.93 -4.16 -23.54
N VAL A 474 37.57 -5.31 -24.13
CA VAL A 474 38.44 -6.06 -25.04
C VAL A 474 38.73 -5.25 -26.31
N GLU A 475 37.73 -4.60 -26.89
CA GLU A 475 37.91 -3.74 -28.06
C GLU A 475 38.80 -2.52 -27.76
N ALA A 476 38.60 -1.86 -26.62
CA ALA A 476 39.44 -0.76 -26.17
C ALA A 476 40.88 -1.24 -25.99
N LYS A 477 41.11 -2.41 -25.37
CA LYS A 477 42.43 -3.00 -25.21
C LYS A 477 43.09 -3.29 -26.56
N LYS A 478 42.33 -3.81 -27.54
CA LYS A 478 42.84 -3.99 -28.92
C LYS A 478 43.25 -2.66 -29.56
N LYS A 479 42.43 -1.62 -29.44
CA LYS A 479 42.75 -0.27 -29.96
C LYS A 479 44.00 0.32 -29.29
N ILE A 480 44.11 0.20 -27.97
CA ILE A 480 45.31 0.64 -27.23
C ILE A 480 46.54 -0.11 -27.73
N SER A 481 46.48 -1.44 -27.87
CA SER A 481 47.61 -2.21 -28.39
C SER A 481 47.99 -1.84 -29.83
N ALA A 482 47.02 -1.46 -30.66
CA ALA A 482 47.27 -0.97 -32.01
C ALA A 482 47.95 0.40 -32.00
N PHE A 483 47.50 1.32 -31.14
CA PHE A 483 48.14 2.63 -30.96
C PHE A 483 49.53 2.51 -30.34
N GLU A 484 49.75 1.59 -29.41
CA GLU A 484 51.08 1.31 -28.87
C GLU A 484 52.03 0.84 -29.99
N LEU A 485 51.57 -0.07 -30.85
CA LEU A 485 52.34 -0.51 -32.01
C LEU A 485 52.64 0.66 -32.95
N GLU A 486 51.66 1.51 -33.25
CA GLU A 486 51.85 2.68 -34.09
C GLU A 486 52.82 3.70 -33.46
N LEU A 487 52.72 3.91 -32.15
CA LEU A 487 53.62 4.77 -31.39
C LEU A 487 55.06 4.22 -31.38
N THR A 488 55.24 2.89 -31.31
CA THR A 488 56.57 2.29 -31.48
C THR A 488 57.13 2.48 -32.89
N LYS A 489 56.28 2.42 -33.94
CA LYS A 489 56.70 2.73 -35.32
C LYS A 489 57.12 4.20 -35.45
N VAL A 490 56.31 5.13 -34.95
CA VAL A 490 56.64 6.57 -34.96
C VAL A 490 57.91 6.84 -34.16
N ARG A 491 58.11 6.20 -33.01
CA ARG A 491 59.38 6.31 -32.26
C ARG A 491 60.57 5.78 -33.06
N ALA A 492 60.43 4.64 -33.73
CA ALA A 492 61.49 4.11 -34.58
C ALA A 492 61.80 5.01 -35.78
N GLU A 493 60.78 5.63 -36.39
CA GLU A 493 60.93 6.62 -37.45
C GLU A 493 61.58 7.92 -36.94
N ASN A 494 61.17 8.40 -35.76
CA ASN A 494 61.75 9.57 -35.12
C ASN A 494 63.23 9.32 -34.78
N GLU A 495 63.58 8.12 -34.30
CA GLU A 495 64.97 7.78 -34.03
C GLU A 495 65.79 7.65 -35.32
N LYS A 496 65.21 7.12 -36.41
CA LYS A 496 65.83 7.17 -37.75
C LYS A 496 66.05 8.61 -38.22
N LEU A 497 65.08 9.51 -38.01
CA LEU A 497 65.19 10.92 -38.34
C LEU A 497 66.24 11.62 -37.47
N LYS A 498 66.34 11.28 -36.18
CA LYS A 498 67.33 11.81 -35.25
C LYS A 498 68.75 11.36 -35.60
N ILE A 499 68.92 10.09 -35.99
CA ILE A 499 70.18 9.57 -36.55
C ILE A 499 70.51 10.31 -37.85
N ARG A 500 69.51 10.57 -38.71
CA ARG A 500 69.68 11.35 -39.94
C ARG A 500 70.07 12.81 -39.64
N ILE A 501 69.44 13.46 -38.67
CA ILE A 501 69.79 14.80 -38.20
C ILE A 501 71.23 14.82 -37.69
N LEU A 502 71.60 13.89 -36.81
CA LEU A 502 72.97 13.76 -36.31
C LEU A 502 73.97 13.52 -37.46
N SER A 503 73.62 12.71 -38.46
CA SER A 503 74.47 12.50 -39.63
C SER A 503 74.63 13.76 -40.49
N LEU A 504 73.59 14.58 -40.62
CA LEU A 504 73.62 15.86 -41.33
C LEU A 504 74.37 16.94 -40.54
N GLU A 505 74.24 16.96 -39.22
CA GLU A 505 75.00 17.81 -38.30
C GLU A 505 76.49 17.45 -38.33
N THR A 506 76.86 16.16 -38.47
CA THR A 506 78.27 15.76 -38.67
C THR A 506 78.83 16.08 -40.06
N GLN A 507 77.98 16.46 -41.02
CA GLN A 507 78.39 16.84 -42.39
C GLN A 507 78.43 18.36 -42.63
N THR A 508 78.21 19.18 -41.61
CA THR A 508 78.27 20.65 -41.72
C THR A 508 79.30 21.24 -40.73
N PRO A 509 80.41 21.85 -41.21
CA PRO A 509 81.36 22.50 -40.32
C PRO A 509 80.82 23.85 -39.81
N VAL A 510 81.08 24.07 -38.52
CA VAL A 510 80.66 25.16 -37.63
C VAL A 510 81.25 26.52 -38.01
N GLU A 511 80.43 27.59 -37.96
CA GLU A 511 80.81 28.92 -37.44
C GLU A 511 79.58 29.74 -36.99
N PRO A 512 79.72 30.71 -36.05
CA PRO A 512 78.81 30.87 -34.91
C PRO A 512 78.04 32.21 -34.87
N SER A 513 77.07 32.31 -33.94
CA SER A 513 76.64 33.51 -33.18
C SER A 513 75.14 33.81 -33.23
N LYS A 514 74.50 33.90 -32.04
CA LYS A 514 73.77 35.09 -31.52
C LYS A 514 72.82 34.73 -30.35
N LEU A 515 72.68 35.70 -29.41
CA LEU A 515 71.58 35.94 -28.44
C LEU A 515 71.83 35.64 -26.94
N LEU A 516 72.70 36.45 -26.31
CA LEU A 516 72.51 36.94 -24.92
C LEU A 516 72.50 38.48 -24.93
N ALA A 517 71.62 39.04 -25.75
CA ALA A 517 71.50 40.48 -25.98
C ALA A 517 70.30 41.05 -25.21
N ALA A 518 70.54 41.65 -24.04
CA ALA A 518 69.69 42.71 -23.51
C ALA A 518 70.28 43.44 -22.28
N ASN A 519 70.92 42.72 -21.35
CA ASN A 519 71.31 43.32 -20.05
C ASN A 519 72.76 43.81 -19.94
N GLU A 520 73.67 43.38 -20.83
CA GLU A 520 75.07 43.85 -20.79
C GLU A 520 75.29 45.15 -21.59
N ILE A 521 74.37 45.50 -22.50
CA ILE A 521 74.50 46.67 -23.39
C ILE A 521 74.28 48.00 -22.65
N SER A 522 73.41 48.04 -21.64
CA SER A 522 73.20 49.25 -20.83
C SER A 522 74.38 49.53 -19.89
N ARG A 523 74.96 48.48 -19.31
CA ARG A 523 76.13 48.58 -18.42
C ARG A 523 77.40 48.95 -19.19
N LEU A 524 77.54 48.48 -20.43
CA LEU A 524 78.64 48.89 -21.33
C LEU A 524 78.53 50.35 -21.76
N LYS A 525 77.33 50.88 -22.01
CA LYS A 525 77.15 52.31 -22.37
C LYS A 525 77.45 53.28 -21.22
N GLU A 526 77.09 52.91 -19.98
CA GLU A 526 77.47 53.70 -18.80
C GLU A 526 78.98 53.72 -18.59
N LEU A 527 79.63 52.55 -18.68
CA LEU A 527 81.09 52.43 -18.56
C LEU A 527 81.83 53.13 -19.72
N GLU A 528 81.31 53.08 -20.95
CA GLU A 528 81.88 53.86 -22.09
C GLU A 528 81.76 55.37 -21.87
N SER A 529 80.65 55.85 -21.30
CA SER A 529 80.48 57.28 -20.97
C SER A 529 81.43 57.73 -19.86
N GLU A 530 81.71 56.84 -18.89
CA GLU A 530 82.61 57.12 -17.78
C GLU A 530 84.09 57.07 -18.22
N ILE A 531 84.44 56.11 -19.08
CA ILE A 531 85.77 56.00 -19.71
C ILE A 531 86.06 57.20 -20.61
N THR A 532 85.09 57.68 -21.39
CA THR A 532 85.27 58.87 -22.23
C THR A 532 85.43 60.14 -21.40
N LYS A 533 84.67 60.29 -20.30
CA LYS A 533 84.82 61.41 -19.35
C LYS A 533 86.19 61.39 -18.66
N LYS A 534 86.65 60.23 -18.19
CA LYS A 534 87.98 60.06 -17.59
C LYS A 534 89.12 60.21 -18.60
N SER A 535 88.92 59.80 -19.85
CA SER A 535 89.89 60.00 -20.93
C SER A 535 90.03 61.47 -21.32
N ALA A 536 88.94 62.24 -21.30
CA ALA A 536 88.98 63.69 -21.49
C ALA A 536 89.68 64.40 -20.31
N GLU A 537 89.44 63.95 -19.08
CA GLU A 537 90.12 64.45 -17.87
C GLU A 537 91.63 64.13 -17.88
N ILE A 538 92.02 62.92 -18.31
CA ILE A 538 93.42 62.54 -18.52
C ILE A 538 94.03 63.36 -19.67
N GLY A 539 93.29 63.64 -20.74
CA GLY A 539 93.72 64.51 -21.83
C GLY A 539 94.01 65.92 -21.35
N PHE A 540 93.11 66.49 -20.55
CA PHE A 540 93.29 67.80 -19.92
C PHE A 540 94.52 67.83 -19.00
N LEU A 541 94.65 66.85 -18.10
CA LEU A 541 95.82 66.74 -17.22
C LEU A 541 97.13 66.55 -17.98
N LYS A 542 97.13 65.78 -19.08
CA LYS A 542 98.30 65.64 -19.96
C LYS A 542 98.67 66.95 -20.63
N GLU A 543 97.70 67.73 -21.12
CA GLU A 543 97.97 69.04 -21.71
C GLU A 543 98.46 70.04 -20.64
N THR A 544 97.91 69.99 -19.42
CA THR A 544 98.40 70.81 -18.30
C THR A 544 99.84 70.43 -17.91
N VAL A 545 100.14 69.14 -17.75
CA VAL A 545 101.50 68.68 -17.47
C VAL A 545 102.45 69.04 -18.61
N LYS A 546 102.00 68.95 -19.86
CA LYS A 546 102.78 69.35 -21.03
C LYS A 546 103.07 70.85 -21.00
N MET A 547 102.09 71.71 -20.73
CA MET A 547 102.30 73.16 -20.60
C MET A 547 103.24 73.49 -19.43
N GLU A 548 103.05 72.87 -18.26
CA GLU A 548 103.96 73.02 -17.11
C GLU A 548 105.38 72.53 -17.42
N CYS A 549 105.52 71.44 -18.18
CA CYS A 549 106.80 70.95 -18.66
C CYS A 549 107.43 71.87 -19.72
N GLU A 550 106.63 72.46 -20.62
CA GLU A 550 107.09 73.44 -21.61
C GLU A 550 107.51 74.74 -20.93
N GLU A 551 106.76 75.23 -19.96
CA GLU A 551 107.13 76.38 -19.12
C GLU A 551 108.39 76.08 -18.33
N ARG A 552 108.48 74.91 -17.69
CA ARG A 552 109.69 74.49 -16.97
C ARG A 552 110.88 74.29 -17.90
N MET A 553 110.69 73.81 -19.11
CA MET A 553 111.72 73.71 -20.15
C MET A 553 112.11 75.08 -20.67
N GLN A 554 111.20 76.04 -20.80
CA GLN A 554 111.50 77.43 -21.15
C GLN A 554 112.24 78.13 -20.01
N LEU A 555 111.88 77.87 -18.75
CA LEU A 555 112.57 78.36 -17.55
C LEU A 555 113.96 77.72 -17.41
N LEU A 556 114.09 76.42 -17.67
CA LEU A 556 115.38 75.72 -17.73
C LEU A 556 116.21 76.22 -18.90
N ALA A 557 115.62 76.44 -20.07
CA ALA A 557 116.30 77.02 -21.22
C ALA A 557 116.77 78.43 -20.91
N SER A 558 115.96 79.29 -20.29
CA SER A 558 116.37 80.64 -19.89
C SER A 558 117.38 80.64 -18.75
N LEU A 559 117.29 79.70 -17.79
CA LEU A 559 118.34 79.44 -16.80
C LEU A 559 119.63 78.99 -17.47
N ASP A 560 119.58 78.11 -18.46
CA ASP A 560 120.72 77.61 -19.23
C ASP A 560 121.30 78.72 -20.13
N THR A 561 120.48 79.64 -20.65
CA THR A 561 120.95 80.86 -21.35
C THR A 561 121.64 81.83 -20.39
N ILE A 562 121.22 81.89 -19.13
CA ILE A 562 121.87 82.70 -18.09
C ILE A 562 123.14 81.97 -17.57
N GLN A 563 123.13 80.65 -17.47
CA GLN A 563 124.28 79.82 -17.06
C GLN A 563 125.35 79.68 -18.15
N ARG A 564 124.97 79.82 -19.43
CA ARG A 564 125.87 79.78 -20.59
C ARG A 564 126.19 81.18 -21.14
N GLY A 565 126.23 82.16 -20.25
CA GLY A 565 127.10 83.34 -20.36
C GLY A 565 128.57 83.04 -19.98
N VAL A 566 129.02 81.79 -20.12
CA VAL A 566 130.42 81.38 -19.90
C VAL A 566 130.86 80.42 -21.02
N ASN A 567 131.64 80.99 -21.95
CA ASN A 567 132.61 80.35 -22.85
C ASN A 567 132.16 79.63 -24.15
N PHE A 568 132.43 80.37 -25.25
CA PHE A 568 133.07 80.01 -26.53
C PHE A 568 132.41 79.05 -27.55
N ASN A 569 131.86 79.69 -28.60
CA ASN A 569 132.09 79.49 -30.05
C ASN A 569 131.80 78.14 -30.77
N LYS A 570 130.61 78.13 -31.44
CA LYS A 570 130.35 78.08 -32.92
C LYS A 570 130.74 76.82 -33.77
N PRO A 571 130.09 76.55 -34.94
CA PRO A 571 128.65 76.34 -35.24
C PRO A 571 128.36 75.25 -36.34
N ASN A 572 127.10 75.22 -36.79
CA ASN A 572 126.49 74.73 -38.06
C ASN A 572 125.79 73.35 -37.99
N SER A 573 124.45 73.32 -37.95
CA SER A 573 123.46 73.37 -39.07
C SER A 573 123.30 71.98 -39.70
N THR A 574 122.11 71.35 -39.80
CA THR A 574 120.93 71.71 -40.64
C THR A 574 119.89 70.58 -40.39
N THR A 575 118.66 70.87 -39.91
CA THR A 575 117.35 70.80 -40.64
C THR A 575 117.00 69.41 -41.21
N SER A 576 115.83 68.76 -41.06
CA SER A 576 114.40 69.13 -41.04
C SER A 576 113.61 67.84 -40.70
N SER A 577 112.52 67.87 -39.90
CA SER A 577 111.09 67.84 -40.30
C SER A 577 110.72 66.74 -41.34
N SER A 578 109.62 65.99 -41.26
CA SER A 578 108.23 66.42 -41.04
C SER A 578 107.28 65.17 -41.05
N THR A 579 106.19 65.14 -40.26
CA THR A 579 104.74 65.30 -40.68
C THR A 579 103.99 64.01 -41.12
N VAL A 580 102.86 63.67 -40.46
CA VAL A 580 101.45 63.91 -40.89
C VAL A 580 100.81 62.58 -41.35
N ASP A 581 99.51 62.27 -41.24
CA ASP A 581 98.36 62.76 -40.48
C ASP A 581 97.16 61.91 -40.95
N ASN A 582 96.21 61.67 -40.03
CA ASN A 582 94.77 61.77 -40.22
C ASN A 582 93.90 60.93 -41.22
N GLN A 583 92.76 60.51 -40.64
CA GLN A 583 91.38 60.50 -41.15
C GLN A 583 90.92 59.41 -42.13
N SER A 584 89.65 59.00 -42.24
CA SER A 584 88.42 58.98 -41.40
C SER A 584 87.26 58.55 -42.33
N LYS A 585 86.27 57.81 -41.79
CA LYS A 585 84.81 57.80 -42.13
C LYS A 585 84.34 57.33 -43.53
N SER A 586 83.54 56.25 -43.63
CA SER A 586 82.06 56.10 -43.49
C SER A 586 81.47 55.69 -44.87
N THR A 587 80.44 54.86 -45.05
CA THR A 587 78.99 55.19 -44.92
C THR A 587 78.08 53.95 -45.22
N ALA A 588 76.88 53.93 -44.59
CA ALA A 588 75.53 53.58 -45.13
C ALA A 588 75.04 52.14 -45.51
N LYS A 589 74.08 51.64 -44.68
CA LYS A 589 72.61 51.38 -44.90
C LYS A 589 72.02 50.42 -45.99
N ASN A 590 71.06 49.58 -45.50
CA ASN A 590 69.62 49.35 -45.91
C ASN A 590 69.17 47.91 -46.29
N ILE A 591 68.16 47.27 -45.63
CA ILE A 591 66.65 47.22 -45.70
C ILE A 591 66.02 46.23 -46.75
N LYS A 592 65.04 45.40 -46.29
CA LYS A 592 63.77 44.84 -46.90
C LYS A 592 63.74 43.29 -46.97
N SER A 593 62.64 42.48 -46.94
CA SER A 593 61.19 42.51 -46.63
C SER A 593 60.56 41.11 -46.90
N ALA A 594 59.32 40.80 -46.41
CA ALA A 594 58.18 40.11 -47.11
C ALA A 594 57.67 38.63 -46.80
N LYS A 595 56.31 38.51 -46.70
CA LYS A 595 55.30 37.56 -47.31
C LYS A 595 55.20 36.04 -46.90
N LYS A 596 54.10 35.24 -47.03
CA LYS A 596 52.63 35.30 -47.38
C LYS A 596 51.98 33.87 -47.21
N GLU A 597 50.66 33.79 -46.90
CA GLU A 597 49.55 32.84 -47.30
C GLU A 597 49.62 31.28 -47.33
N GLY A 598 48.46 30.62 -47.05
CA GLY A 598 48.07 29.29 -47.57
C GLY A 598 46.84 28.61 -46.90
N PHE A 599 45.86 28.14 -47.69
CA PHE A 599 44.46 27.74 -47.39
C PHE A 599 44.22 26.21 -47.60
N SER A 600 43.21 25.58 -46.96
CA SER A 600 42.15 24.75 -47.59
C SER A 600 41.35 23.84 -46.63
N GLU A 601 40.03 23.82 -46.87
CA GLU A 601 38.93 23.00 -46.32
C GLU A 601 38.52 21.93 -47.35
N GLU A 602 37.99 20.79 -46.90
CA GLU A 602 36.96 20.04 -47.63
C GLU A 602 36.11 19.14 -46.69
N THR A 603 34.88 18.87 -47.11
CA THR A 603 33.70 18.49 -46.33
C THR A 603 33.24 17.03 -46.55
N VAL A 604 32.34 16.51 -45.69
CA VAL A 604 31.05 15.82 -45.99
C VAL A 604 30.68 14.64 -45.05
N SER A 605 29.50 14.78 -44.41
CA SER A 605 28.46 13.79 -44.02
C SER A 605 28.75 12.59 -43.11
N THR A 606 28.06 12.51 -41.95
CA THR A 606 27.14 11.38 -41.69
C THR A 606 26.02 11.72 -40.68
N THR A 607 24.80 11.52 -41.14
CA THR A 607 23.50 11.48 -40.47
C THR A 607 23.30 10.17 -39.71
N GLN A 608 23.25 10.17 -38.36
CA GLN A 608 22.69 9.01 -37.62
C GLN A 608 22.36 9.24 -36.12
N TYR A 609 22.04 10.45 -35.67
CA TYR A 609 21.71 10.67 -34.24
C TYR A 609 20.27 11.15 -33.95
N GLN A 610 19.45 11.37 -34.98
CA GLN A 610 18.05 11.81 -34.82
C GLN A 610 17.01 10.69 -34.97
N LYS A 611 17.42 9.43 -35.13
CA LYS A 611 16.50 8.28 -35.28
C LYS A 611 16.32 7.43 -34.00
N LEU A 612 17.02 7.77 -32.90
CA LEU A 612 16.98 7.02 -31.63
C LEU A 612 16.08 7.64 -30.55
N MET A 613 15.57 8.87 -30.76
CA MET A 613 14.67 9.53 -29.79
C MET A 613 13.17 9.34 -30.09
N ALA A 614 12.82 8.50 -31.08
CA ALA A 614 11.43 8.31 -31.52
C ALA A 614 10.81 6.94 -31.12
N MET A 615 11.44 6.15 -30.24
CA MET A 615 10.89 4.86 -29.77
C MET A 615 10.72 4.75 -28.25
N ALA A 616 10.60 5.88 -27.55
CA ALA A 616 10.35 5.92 -26.10
C ALA A 616 8.99 6.57 -25.75
N LYS A 617 7.99 6.36 -26.60
CA LYS A 617 6.57 6.61 -26.32
C LYS A 617 5.74 5.57 -27.08
N ASP A 618 5.55 4.42 -26.43
CA ASP A 618 4.31 3.64 -26.39
C ASP A 618 4.35 2.75 -25.13
#